data_AF-A0A2M7CKA0-F1
#
_entry.id   AF-A0A2M7CKA0-F1
#
_cell.length_a   1.000
_cell.length_b   1.000
_cell.length_c   1.000
_cell.angle_alpha   90.00
_cell.angle_beta   90.00
_cell.angle_gamma   90.00
#
_symmetry.space_group_name_H-M   'P 1'
#
loop_
_entity.id
_entity.type
_entity.pdbx_description
1 polymer ?
#
loop_
_entity_poly.entity_id
_entity_poly.type
_entity_poly.pdbx_seq_one_letter_code
_entity_poly.pdbx_strand_id
1 'polypeptide(L)'
;MPTYPDYVYQTLARARDVGQWYCGQSDAAALCFDILALFPDCEEAKELVYESFCDEWTIHDNRVAVQRQVDEWDDRPSEHRRRLALSFRFMSRWVGWEREYEDGCEEEREGTTDVFQILDDGKMELITAYCLGDEECTDYAWTIFAEALEKTDNPELTLFWIGKQYADLGFFADAAETLGELCSRFNHPDARRLLAEVVWWRDNSHRIPWIPPRGDGSRYDLVIKKIDPEAPTTREQIEMFRSENHVERMTKYKPSIDSNLANLFSSAISDPQETSAPQIVDWSFLDRDDWQPGEPADWVKKQIRMFERMGDNELRREMLEDMFNRHRWTRNIPPPSAPKRYDPNEPPFTPPDLLGDVDDNDLDET
;
A
#
# COMPACT_ATOMS: atom_id res chain seq x y z
N MET A 1 -31.35 10.01 4.58
CA MET A 1 -30.30 9.52 3.68
C MET A 1 -30.02 10.60 2.66
N PRO A 2 -28.76 10.93 2.37
CA PRO A 2 -28.43 11.83 1.26
C PRO A 2 -29.04 11.27 -0.03
N THR A 3 -29.60 12.15 -0.85
CA THR A 3 -30.12 11.78 -2.18
C THR A 3 -29.01 12.02 -3.18
N TYR A 4 -28.34 10.96 -3.60
CA TYR A 4 -27.30 11.03 -4.63
C TYR A 4 -27.92 11.01 -6.03
N PRO A 5 -27.20 11.50 -7.07
CA PRO A 5 -27.66 11.35 -8.46
C PRO A 5 -27.84 9.89 -8.87
N ASP A 6 -28.74 9.62 -9.83
CA ASP A 6 -29.06 8.25 -10.28
C ASP A 6 -27.84 7.42 -10.71
N TYR A 7 -26.82 8.08 -11.31
CA TYR A 7 -25.60 7.38 -11.73
C TYR A 7 -24.84 6.77 -10.55
N VAL A 8 -24.92 7.34 -9.35
CA VAL A 8 -24.26 6.79 -8.16
C VAL A 8 -24.86 5.42 -7.81
N TYR A 9 -26.19 5.31 -7.80
CA TYR A 9 -26.87 4.03 -7.54
C TYR A 9 -26.60 3.00 -8.63
N GLN A 10 -26.52 3.43 -9.89
CA GLN A 10 -26.16 2.56 -11.02
C GLN A 10 -24.72 2.05 -10.91
N THR A 11 -23.77 2.93 -10.57
CA THR A 11 -22.36 2.56 -10.38
C THR A 11 -22.18 1.63 -9.18
N LEU A 12 -22.86 1.86 -8.06
CA LEU A 12 -22.86 0.94 -6.91
C LEU A 12 -23.43 -0.43 -7.26
N ALA A 13 -24.50 -0.48 -8.06
CA ALA A 13 -25.05 -1.74 -8.55
C ALA A 13 -24.05 -2.47 -9.48
N ARG A 14 -23.36 -1.74 -10.37
CA ARG A 14 -22.30 -2.29 -11.23
C ARG A 14 -21.14 -2.83 -10.38
N ALA A 15 -20.66 -2.08 -9.40
CA ALA A 15 -19.60 -2.51 -8.50
C ALA A 15 -19.95 -3.83 -7.77
N ARG A 16 -21.19 -3.97 -7.31
CA ARG A 16 -21.67 -5.23 -6.71
C ARG A 16 -21.71 -6.42 -7.67
N ASP A 17 -22.02 -6.20 -8.94
CA ASP A 17 -22.02 -7.29 -9.92
C ASP A 17 -20.59 -7.68 -10.31
N VAL A 18 -19.74 -6.68 -10.58
CA VAL A 18 -18.31 -6.87 -10.89
C VAL A 18 -17.60 -7.60 -9.74
N GLY A 19 -17.84 -7.20 -8.49
CA GLY A 19 -17.22 -7.80 -7.31
C GLY A 19 -17.63 -9.26 -7.04
N GLN A 20 -18.61 -9.81 -7.76
CA GLN A 20 -18.99 -11.23 -7.65
C GLN A 20 -18.11 -12.15 -8.51
N TRP A 21 -17.38 -11.60 -9.48
CA TRP A 21 -16.51 -12.36 -10.37
C TRP A 21 -15.19 -12.72 -9.70
N TYR A 22 -14.62 -13.85 -10.11
CA TYR A 22 -13.23 -14.15 -9.77
C TYR A 22 -12.34 -12.98 -10.23
N CYS A 23 -11.46 -12.51 -9.34
CA CYS A 23 -10.57 -11.34 -9.49
C CYS A 23 -11.22 -9.97 -9.77
N GLY A 24 -12.54 -9.82 -9.68
CA GLY A 24 -13.24 -8.55 -9.93
C GLY A 24 -13.22 -7.54 -8.77
N GLN A 25 -12.68 -7.90 -7.61
CA GLN A 25 -12.82 -7.11 -6.37
C GLN A 25 -12.06 -5.77 -6.42
N SER A 26 -10.89 -5.73 -7.05
CA SER A 26 -10.16 -4.47 -7.29
C SER A 26 -10.96 -3.50 -8.17
N ASP A 27 -11.68 -4.04 -9.16
CA ASP A 27 -12.38 -3.25 -10.16
C ASP A 27 -13.71 -2.75 -9.59
N ALA A 28 -14.36 -3.58 -8.77
CA ALA A 28 -15.49 -3.15 -7.93
C ALA A 28 -15.09 -2.02 -6.99
N ALA A 29 -13.95 -2.15 -6.28
CA ALA A 29 -13.43 -1.10 -5.42
C ALA A 29 -13.09 0.18 -6.21
N ALA A 30 -12.54 0.06 -7.41
CA ALA A 30 -12.23 1.18 -8.29
C ALA A 30 -13.47 2.05 -8.61
N LEU A 31 -14.58 1.40 -8.95
CA LEU A 31 -15.87 2.07 -9.20
C LEU A 31 -16.38 2.79 -7.95
N CYS A 32 -16.19 2.21 -6.76
CA CYS A 32 -16.53 2.85 -5.50
C CYS A 32 -15.66 4.07 -5.23
N PHE A 33 -14.36 4.01 -5.54
CA PHE A 33 -13.48 5.16 -5.39
C PHE A 33 -13.78 6.29 -6.38
N ASP A 34 -14.27 6.00 -7.58
CA ASP A 34 -14.79 7.02 -8.51
C ASP A 34 -15.98 7.79 -7.90
N ILE A 35 -16.87 7.07 -7.20
CA ILE A 35 -17.95 7.70 -6.43
C ILE A 35 -17.38 8.54 -5.29
N LEU A 36 -16.46 7.98 -4.49
CA LEU A 36 -15.90 8.66 -3.32
C LEU A 36 -15.09 9.91 -3.68
N ALA A 37 -14.51 9.96 -4.88
CA ALA A 37 -13.83 11.14 -5.40
C ALA A 37 -14.77 12.35 -5.59
N LEU A 38 -16.06 12.09 -5.81
CA LEU A 38 -17.10 13.11 -5.98
C LEU A 38 -17.99 13.26 -4.74
N PHE A 39 -18.24 12.16 -4.02
CA PHE A 39 -19.11 12.06 -2.85
C PHE A 39 -18.38 11.31 -1.72
N PRO A 40 -17.43 11.96 -1.04
CA PRO A 40 -16.59 11.33 -0.02
C PRO A 40 -17.38 10.86 1.23
N ASP A 41 -18.63 11.31 1.38
CA ASP A 41 -19.54 10.92 2.45
C ASP A 41 -20.43 9.71 2.10
N CYS A 42 -20.26 9.10 0.91
CA CYS A 42 -21.05 7.96 0.47
C CYS A 42 -20.66 6.68 1.22
N GLU A 43 -21.29 6.43 2.37
CA GLU A 43 -21.00 5.25 3.19
C GLU A 43 -21.22 3.92 2.47
N GLU A 44 -22.20 3.85 1.59
CA GLU A 44 -22.44 2.63 0.80
C GLU A 44 -21.25 2.29 -0.11
N ALA A 45 -20.56 3.29 -0.66
CA ALA A 45 -19.34 3.07 -1.44
C ALA A 45 -18.17 2.63 -0.54
N LYS A 46 -18.00 3.23 0.64
CA LYS A 46 -16.93 2.84 1.59
C LYS A 46 -17.08 1.40 2.07
N GLU A 47 -18.30 1.00 2.43
CA GLU A 47 -18.59 -0.36 2.86
C GLU A 47 -18.40 -1.35 1.72
N LEU A 48 -18.79 -1.01 0.49
CA LEU A 48 -18.60 -1.91 -0.66
C LEU A 48 -17.11 -2.11 -1.02
N VAL A 49 -16.25 -1.11 -0.83
CA VAL A 49 -14.78 -1.30 -0.90
C VAL A 49 -14.33 -2.29 0.17
N TYR A 50 -14.78 -2.11 1.42
CA TYR A 50 -14.42 -3.01 2.51
C TYR A 50 -14.88 -4.45 2.24
N GLU A 51 -16.13 -4.64 1.82
CA GLU A 51 -16.68 -5.94 1.43
C GLU A 51 -15.85 -6.61 0.33
N SER A 52 -15.42 -5.83 -0.68
CA SER A 52 -14.56 -6.33 -1.76
C SER A 52 -13.21 -6.80 -1.23
N PHE A 53 -12.63 -6.10 -0.25
CA PHE A 53 -11.37 -6.48 0.39
C PHE A 53 -11.55 -7.60 1.43
N CYS A 54 -12.78 -7.93 1.80
CA CYS A 54 -13.10 -9.06 2.67
C CYS A 54 -13.41 -10.37 1.92
N ASP A 55 -13.40 -10.35 0.58
CA ASP A 55 -13.56 -11.56 -0.22
C ASP A 55 -12.42 -12.58 0.03
N GLU A 56 -12.77 -13.87 0.17
CA GLU A 56 -11.81 -14.92 0.53
C GLU A 56 -10.68 -15.08 -0.49
N TRP A 57 -10.97 -14.96 -1.79
CA TRP A 57 -9.97 -15.07 -2.85
C TRP A 57 -9.10 -13.82 -2.90
N THR A 58 -9.69 -12.64 -2.72
CA THR A 58 -8.94 -11.39 -2.61
C THR A 58 -7.95 -11.43 -1.44
N ILE A 59 -8.40 -11.92 -0.28
CA ILE A 59 -7.54 -12.14 0.89
C ILE A 59 -6.44 -13.12 0.55
N HIS A 60 -6.76 -14.29 0.00
CA HIS A 60 -5.77 -15.31 -0.36
C HIS A 60 -4.71 -14.77 -1.33
N ASP A 61 -5.13 -14.17 -2.43
CA ASP A 61 -4.23 -13.73 -3.50
C ASP A 61 -3.32 -12.60 -3.03
N ASN A 62 -3.84 -11.64 -2.26
CA ASN A 62 -3.03 -10.58 -1.66
C ASN A 62 -2.07 -11.12 -0.60
N ARG A 63 -2.50 -12.04 0.28
CA ARG A 63 -1.58 -12.67 1.25
C ARG A 63 -0.44 -13.38 0.53
N VAL A 64 -0.73 -14.16 -0.51
CA VAL A 64 0.30 -14.86 -1.30
C VAL A 64 1.21 -13.88 -2.02
N ALA A 65 0.67 -12.81 -2.62
CA ALA A 65 1.47 -11.81 -3.34
C ALA A 65 2.40 -11.05 -2.39
N VAL A 66 1.89 -10.60 -1.25
CA VAL A 66 2.67 -9.90 -0.22
C VAL A 66 3.70 -10.84 0.41
N GLN A 67 3.34 -12.09 0.70
CA GLN A 67 4.24 -13.07 1.31
C GLN A 67 5.49 -13.38 0.46
N ARG A 68 5.41 -13.21 -0.87
CA ARG A 68 6.58 -13.34 -1.76
C ARG A 68 7.64 -12.27 -1.52
N GLN A 69 7.25 -11.14 -0.94
CA GLN A 69 8.13 -10.00 -0.67
C GLN A 69 8.47 -9.90 0.82
N VAL A 70 7.50 -10.21 1.69
CA VAL A 70 7.60 -10.01 3.14
C VAL A 70 6.94 -11.17 3.88
N ASP A 71 7.70 -11.90 4.69
CA ASP A 71 7.15 -12.98 5.51
C ASP A 71 6.16 -12.48 6.56
N GLU A 72 5.04 -13.18 6.78
CA GLU A 72 3.96 -12.76 7.71
C GLU A 72 4.39 -12.66 9.19
N TRP A 73 5.49 -13.31 9.55
CA TRP A 73 6.01 -13.32 10.91
C TRP A 73 6.90 -12.12 11.24
N ASP A 74 7.44 -11.45 10.21
CA ASP A 74 8.35 -10.30 10.38
C ASP A 74 7.57 -9.05 10.77
N ASP A 75 7.62 -8.72 12.06
CA ASP A 75 6.76 -7.73 12.66
C ASP A 75 7.43 -6.37 12.82
N ARG A 76 8.56 -6.16 12.13
CA ARG A 76 9.24 -4.87 12.07
C ARG A 76 8.30 -3.80 11.48
N PRO A 77 8.37 -2.55 11.98
CA PRO A 77 7.60 -1.44 11.44
C PRO A 77 7.80 -1.24 9.93
N SER A 78 9.03 -1.40 9.43
CA SER A 78 9.36 -1.26 8.01
C SER A 78 8.66 -2.29 7.14
N GLU A 79 8.58 -3.53 7.61
CA GLU A 79 7.87 -4.58 6.91
C GLU A 79 6.36 -4.38 6.98
N HIS A 80 5.82 -3.83 8.07
CA HIS A 80 4.40 -3.43 8.09
C HIS A 80 4.12 -2.34 7.04
N ARG A 81 4.97 -1.32 6.93
CA ARG A 81 4.86 -0.28 5.91
C ARG A 81 4.94 -0.85 4.50
N ARG A 82 5.89 -1.74 4.24
CA ARG A 82 6.03 -2.43 2.94
C ARG A 82 4.78 -3.23 2.58
N ARG A 83 4.16 -3.92 3.53
CA ARG A 83 2.89 -4.63 3.29
C ARG A 83 1.78 -3.66 2.89
N LEU A 84 1.67 -2.51 3.54
CA LEU A 84 0.68 -1.48 3.18
C LEU A 84 0.92 -0.95 1.76
N ALA A 85 2.15 -0.53 1.45
CA ALA A 85 2.52 -0.01 0.14
C ALA A 85 2.25 -1.03 -0.99
N LEU A 86 2.70 -2.28 -0.81
CA LEU A 86 2.46 -3.36 -1.78
C LEU A 86 0.97 -3.67 -1.95
N SER A 87 0.24 -3.78 -0.84
CA SER A 87 -1.20 -4.07 -0.87
C SER A 87 -1.97 -2.96 -1.59
N PHE A 88 -1.60 -1.70 -1.33
CA PHE A 88 -2.18 -0.57 -2.03
C PHE A 88 -1.91 -0.65 -3.53
N ARG A 89 -0.66 -0.92 -3.95
CA ARG A 89 -0.31 -1.09 -5.36
C ARG A 89 -1.01 -2.27 -6.04
N PHE A 90 -1.23 -3.38 -5.34
CA PHE A 90 -1.93 -4.54 -5.92
C PHE A 90 -3.43 -4.28 -6.12
N MET A 91 -4.04 -3.47 -5.26
CA MET A 91 -5.49 -3.24 -5.27
C MET A 91 -5.90 -1.94 -5.98
N SER A 92 -5.03 -0.94 -6.03
CA SER A 92 -5.32 0.34 -6.65
C SER A 92 -5.45 0.19 -8.16
N ARG A 93 -6.56 0.70 -8.69
CA ARG A 93 -6.82 0.83 -10.14
C ARG A 93 -6.70 2.27 -10.61
N TRP A 94 -5.95 3.09 -9.88
CA TRP A 94 -5.71 4.46 -10.29
C TRP A 94 -4.84 4.50 -11.54
N VAL A 95 -5.37 5.11 -12.61
CA VAL A 95 -4.76 5.15 -13.95
C VAL A 95 -3.36 5.81 -13.93
N GLY A 96 -3.08 6.68 -12.97
CA GLY A 96 -1.76 7.29 -12.83
C GLY A 96 -0.62 6.29 -12.57
N TRP A 97 -0.91 5.07 -12.10
CA TRP A 97 0.10 4.01 -11.97
C TRP A 97 0.49 3.41 -13.33
N GLU A 98 -0.47 3.23 -14.22
CA GLU A 98 -0.24 2.66 -15.56
C GLU A 98 0.52 3.65 -16.45
N ARG A 99 0.13 4.93 -16.44
CA ARG A 99 0.86 6.00 -17.16
C ARG A 99 2.33 6.07 -16.76
N GLU A 100 2.64 5.86 -15.47
CA GLU A 100 4.03 5.80 -14.99
C GLU A 100 4.83 4.66 -15.64
N TYR A 101 4.20 3.51 -15.88
CA TYR A 101 4.84 2.36 -16.54
C TYR A 101 4.97 2.55 -18.06
N GLU A 102 3.96 3.12 -18.72
CA GLU A 102 3.88 3.23 -20.18
C GLU A 102 4.62 4.44 -20.74
N ASP A 103 4.33 5.63 -20.19
CA ASP A 103 4.85 6.91 -20.67
C ASP A 103 6.13 7.35 -19.93
N GLY A 104 6.49 6.61 -18.88
CA GLY A 104 7.55 7.00 -17.96
C GLY A 104 7.19 8.24 -17.14
N CYS A 105 8.09 8.64 -16.24
CA CYS A 105 7.86 9.81 -15.38
C CYS A 105 8.09 11.16 -16.10
N GLU A 106 8.02 11.24 -17.43
CA GLU A 106 8.53 12.38 -18.21
C GLU A 106 7.71 13.66 -18.00
N GLU A 107 6.37 13.62 -18.10
CA GLU A 107 5.54 14.83 -17.90
C GLU A 107 5.60 15.38 -16.46
N GLU A 108 5.56 14.51 -15.45
CA GLU A 108 5.67 14.91 -14.04
C GLU A 108 7.05 15.52 -13.73
N ARG A 109 8.10 15.01 -14.39
CA ARG A 109 9.47 15.49 -14.26
C ARG A 109 9.69 16.81 -15.00
N GLU A 110 9.13 16.96 -16.19
CA GLU A 110 9.20 18.21 -16.96
C GLU A 110 8.53 19.37 -16.20
N GLY A 111 7.36 19.11 -15.61
CA GLY A 111 6.59 20.09 -14.85
C GLY A 111 7.15 20.51 -13.50
N THR A 112 8.16 19.78 -12.99
CA THR A 112 8.82 20.04 -11.70
C THR A 112 10.32 20.32 -11.85
N THR A 113 10.81 20.58 -13.07
CA THR A 113 12.24 20.71 -13.39
C THR A 113 12.96 21.78 -12.55
N ASP A 114 12.26 22.85 -12.21
CA ASP A 114 12.75 23.99 -11.40
C ASP A 114 13.11 23.59 -9.96
N VAL A 115 12.40 22.62 -9.39
CA VAL A 115 12.61 22.13 -8.01
C VAL A 115 12.93 20.62 -7.93
N PHE A 116 13.15 19.96 -9.07
CA PHE A 116 13.28 18.50 -9.15
C PHE A 116 14.34 17.93 -8.21
N GLN A 117 15.50 18.60 -8.08
CA GLN A 117 16.54 18.14 -7.17
C GLN A 117 16.08 18.17 -5.71
N ILE A 118 15.33 19.20 -5.31
CA ILE A 118 14.79 19.32 -3.95
C ILE A 118 13.75 18.22 -3.71
N LEU A 119 12.90 17.94 -4.70
CA LEU A 119 11.93 16.85 -4.65
C LEU A 119 12.60 15.47 -4.55
N ASP A 120 13.66 15.23 -5.32
CA ASP A 120 14.44 13.99 -5.26
C ASP A 120 15.09 13.81 -3.88
N ASP A 121 15.69 14.86 -3.33
CA ASP A 121 16.25 14.85 -1.97
C ASP A 121 15.17 14.50 -0.93
N GLY A 122 13.98 15.12 -1.03
CA GLY A 122 12.84 14.82 -0.15
C GLY A 122 12.32 13.39 -0.31
N LYS A 123 12.30 12.85 -1.53
CA LYS A 123 11.96 11.44 -1.79
C LYS A 123 12.99 10.49 -1.19
N MET A 124 14.28 10.80 -1.24
CA MET A 124 15.32 9.98 -0.61
C MET A 124 15.15 9.93 0.91
N GLU A 125 14.77 11.03 1.55
CA GLU A 125 14.40 11.03 2.97
C GLU A 125 13.14 10.19 3.22
N LEU A 126 12.14 10.29 2.35
CA LEU A 126 10.92 9.50 2.47
C LEU A 126 11.17 8.00 2.31
N ILE A 127 12.07 7.60 1.39
CA ILE A 127 12.53 6.21 1.24
C ILE A 127 13.26 5.74 2.50
N THR A 128 14.02 6.62 3.15
CA THR A 128 14.67 6.30 4.43
C THR A 128 13.61 6.04 5.51
N ALA A 129 12.60 6.90 5.63
CA ALA A 129 11.46 6.68 6.54
C ALA A 129 10.73 5.36 6.25
N TYR A 130 10.48 5.06 4.97
CA TYR A 130 9.89 3.80 4.53
C TYR A 130 10.73 2.57 4.94
N CYS A 131 12.04 2.62 4.73
CA CYS A 131 12.96 1.53 5.10
C CYS A 131 13.06 1.30 6.62
N LEU A 132 12.80 2.34 7.42
CA LEU A 132 12.72 2.23 8.89
C LEU A 132 11.32 1.84 9.37
N GLY A 133 10.28 2.15 8.59
CA GLY A 133 8.88 2.06 9.00
C GLY A 133 8.50 3.08 10.06
N ASP A 134 9.23 4.19 10.10
CA ASP A 134 9.10 5.22 11.11
C ASP A 134 8.26 6.39 10.60
N GLU A 135 7.13 6.64 11.26
CA GLU A 135 6.22 7.73 10.93
C GLU A 135 6.79 9.09 11.36
N GLU A 136 7.67 9.17 12.37
CA GLU A 136 8.31 10.44 12.74
C GLU A 136 9.35 10.89 11.70
N CYS A 137 9.91 9.95 10.93
CA CYS A 137 10.90 10.27 9.90
C CYS A 137 10.27 10.95 8.67
N THR A 138 8.95 10.87 8.47
CA THR A 138 8.30 11.55 7.34
C THR A 138 8.33 13.07 7.50
N ASP A 139 8.42 13.58 8.73
CA ASP A 139 8.58 15.01 9.02
C ASP A 139 9.85 15.58 8.39
N TYR A 140 10.92 14.79 8.26
CA TYR A 140 12.15 15.23 7.60
C TYR A 140 11.96 15.39 6.10
N ALA A 141 11.17 14.52 5.46
CA ALA A 141 10.83 14.67 4.05
C ALA A 141 9.95 15.91 3.83
N TRP A 142 9.00 16.17 4.74
CA TRP A 142 8.11 17.31 4.65
C TRP A 142 8.84 18.66 4.68
N THR A 143 9.89 18.83 5.49
CA THR A 143 10.64 20.10 5.51
C THR A 143 11.29 20.41 4.16
N ILE A 144 11.77 19.38 3.46
CA ILE A 144 12.35 19.50 2.11
C ILE A 144 11.25 19.78 1.08
N PHE A 145 10.11 19.09 1.17
CA PHE A 145 8.97 19.32 0.29
C PHE A 145 8.36 20.71 0.45
N ALA A 146 8.30 21.24 1.68
CA ALA A 146 7.86 22.61 1.93
C ALA A 146 8.80 23.63 1.24
N GLU A 147 10.11 23.40 1.27
CA GLU A 147 11.07 24.23 0.54
C GLU A 147 10.84 24.18 -0.99
N ALA A 148 10.53 22.99 -1.54
CA ALA A 148 10.18 22.85 -2.96
C ALA A 148 8.91 23.65 -3.30
N LEU A 149 7.88 23.59 -2.44
CA LEU A 149 6.62 24.32 -2.63
C LEU A 149 6.78 25.85 -2.55
N GLU A 150 7.73 26.35 -1.77
CA GLU A 150 8.04 27.77 -1.69
C GLU A 150 8.78 28.30 -2.93
N LYS A 151 9.52 27.42 -3.60
CA LYS A 151 10.40 27.77 -4.73
C LYS A 151 9.81 27.47 -6.10
N THR A 152 8.79 26.61 -6.16
CA THR A 152 8.28 26.13 -7.44
C THR A 152 7.46 27.18 -8.18
N ASP A 153 7.63 27.23 -9.50
CA ASP A 153 6.76 27.96 -10.41
C ASP A 153 5.44 27.20 -10.69
N ASN A 154 5.38 25.90 -10.37
CA ASN A 154 4.21 25.03 -10.58
C ASN A 154 3.82 24.27 -9.31
N PRO A 155 3.10 24.92 -8.37
CA PRO A 155 2.68 24.28 -7.12
C PRO A 155 1.66 23.16 -7.31
N GLU A 156 0.87 23.17 -8.39
CA GLU A 156 -0.12 22.12 -8.67
C GLU A 156 0.56 20.77 -8.94
N LEU A 157 1.50 20.74 -9.89
CA LEU A 157 2.24 19.52 -10.20
C LEU A 157 3.17 19.09 -9.06
N THR A 158 3.77 20.06 -8.36
CA THR A 158 4.63 19.77 -7.21
C THR A 158 3.86 19.09 -6.08
N LEU A 159 2.68 19.60 -5.71
CA LEU A 159 1.82 18.97 -4.70
C LEU A 159 1.34 17.58 -5.14
N PHE A 160 0.98 17.43 -6.41
CA PHE A 160 0.54 16.15 -6.95
C PHE A 160 1.65 15.10 -6.86
N TRP A 161 2.86 15.48 -7.25
CA TRP A 161 4.03 14.60 -7.16
C TRP A 161 4.33 14.18 -5.72
N ILE A 162 4.34 15.12 -4.78
CA ILE A 162 4.59 14.83 -3.34
C ILE A 162 3.52 13.87 -2.80
N GLY A 163 2.23 14.17 -3.05
CA GLY A 163 1.12 13.34 -2.61
C GLY A 163 1.17 11.93 -3.17
N LYS A 164 1.57 11.78 -4.44
CA LYS A 164 1.80 10.48 -5.09
C LYS A 164 2.94 9.70 -4.43
N GLN A 165 4.08 10.33 -4.11
CA GLN A 165 5.19 9.65 -3.44
C GLN A 165 4.81 9.13 -2.05
N TYR A 166 4.08 9.92 -1.27
CA TYR A 166 3.56 9.45 0.03
C TYR A 166 2.60 8.26 -0.14
N ALA A 167 1.70 8.31 -1.12
CA ALA A 167 0.75 7.24 -1.40
C ALA A 167 1.46 5.93 -1.80
N ASP A 168 2.45 6.04 -2.71
CA ASP A 168 3.23 4.90 -3.22
C ASP A 168 3.98 4.16 -2.11
N LEU A 169 4.52 4.91 -1.15
CA LEU A 169 5.25 4.35 0.00
C LEU A 169 4.34 3.99 1.18
N GLY A 170 3.02 4.10 1.01
CA GLY A 170 2.02 3.69 2.01
C GLY A 170 1.85 4.67 3.18
N PHE A 171 2.31 5.91 3.06
CA PHE A 171 2.11 7.00 4.03
C PHE A 171 0.78 7.72 3.76
N PHE A 172 -0.33 7.01 3.96
CA PHE A 172 -1.66 7.46 3.53
C PHE A 172 -2.16 8.73 4.23
N ALA A 173 -1.74 9.00 5.46
CA ALA A 173 -2.09 10.23 6.18
C ALA A 173 -1.47 11.46 5.49
N ASP A 174 -0.14 11.46 5.31
CA ASP A 174 0.61 12.53 4.64
C ASP A 174 0.16 12.71 3.18
N ALA A 175 -0.13 11.60 2.49
CA ALA A 175 -0.69 11.61 1.14
C ALA A 175 -2.07 12.30 1.11
N ALA A 176 -2.96 11.97 2.05
CA ALA A 176 -4.29 12.56 2.13
C ALA A 176 -4.23 14.06 2.45
N GLU A 177 -3.30 14.51 3.29
CA GLU A 177 -3.10 15.92 3.58
C GLU A 177 -2.60 16.68 2.34
N THR A 178 -1.56 16.16 1.68
CA THR A 178 -0.96 16.80 0.51
C THR A 178 -1.94 16.85 -0.66
N LEU A 179 -2.60 15.73 -0.98
CA LEU A 179 -3.58 15.67 -2.06
C LEU A 179 -4.88 16.43 -1.72
N GLY A 180 -5.24 16.48 -0.44
CA GLY A 180 -6.34 17.30 0.05
C GLY A 180 -6.07 18.79 -0.18
N GLU A 181 -4.84 19.25 0.08
CA GLU A 181 -4.45 20.63 -0.18
C GLU A 181 -4.36 20.96 -1.67
N LEU A 182 -3.86 20.03 -2.48
CA LEU A 182 -3.95 20.14 -3.95
C LEU A 182 -5.40 20.32 -4.41
N CYS A 183 -6.31 19.47 -3.95
CA CYS A 183 -7.72 19.51 -4.36
C CYS A 183 -8.50 20.70 -3.79
N SER A 184 -8.03 21.30 -2.69
CA SER A 184 -8.62 22.51 -2.10
C SER A 184 -8.31 23.75 -2.95
N ARG A 185 -7.13 23.77 -3.60
CA ARG A 185 -6.62 24.90 -4.40
C ARG A 185 -6.90 24.74 -5.90
N PHE A 186 -6.86 23.51 -6.40
CA PHE A 186 -6.85 23.20 -7.83
C PHE A 186 -7.95 22.18 -8.21
N ASN A 187 -8.41 22.24 -9.46
CA ASN A 187 -9.37 21.30 -9.99
C ASN A 187 -8.67 20.16 -10.72
N HIS A 188 -8.09 19.23 -9.96
CA HIS A 188 -7.31 18.12 -10.50
C HIS A 188 -8.06 16.77 -10.34
N PRO A 189 -8.70 16.24 -11.41
CA PRO A 189 -9.54 15.04 -11.33
C PRO A 189 -8.76 13.81 -10.83
N ASP A 190 -7.57 13.59 -11.39
CA ASP A 190 -6.73 12.43 -11.03
C ASP A 190 -6.29 12.47 -9.57
N ALA A 191 -6.03 13.67 -9.03
CA ALA A 191 -5.66 13.85 -7.63
C ALA A 191 -6.83 13.59 -6.70
N ARG A 192 -8.05 14.01 -7.05
CA ARG A 192 -9.26 13.67 -6.27
C ARG A 192 -9.50 12.18 -6.23
N ARG A 193 -9.29 11.52 -7.37
CA ARG A 193 -9.46 10.08 -7.48
C ARG A 193 -8.44 9.31 -6.62
N LEU A 194 -7.18 9.74 -6.60
CA LEU A 194 -6.16 9.19 -5.71
C LEU A 194 -6.44 9.52 -4.23
N LEU A 195 -6.85 10.77 -3.95
CA LEU A 195 -7.22 11.24 -2.61
C LEU A 195 -8.31 10.34 -1.98
N ALA A 196 -9.32 9.96 -2.77
CA ALA A 196 -10.38 9.07 -2.32
C ALA A 196 -9.84 7.70 -1.88
N GLU A 197 -8.88 7.12 -2.60
CA GLU A 197 -8.28 5.85 -2.18
C GLU A 197 -7.46 6.02 -0.91
N VAL A 198 -6.54 6.99 -0.88
CA VAL A 198 -5.62 7.14 0.27
C VAL A 198 -6.36 7.51 1.55
N VAL A 199 -7.44 8.30 1.48
CA VAL A 199 -8.30 8.57 2.64
C VAL A 199 -8.92 7.27 3.15
N TRP A 200 -9.47 6.45 2.25
CA TRP A 200 -10.06 5.17 2.65
C TRP A 200 -9.00 4.24 3.26
N TRP A 201 -7.82 4.14 2.66
CA TRP A 201 -6.71 3.31 3.17
C TRP A 201 -6.17 3.81 4.51
N ARG A 202 -6.00 5.13 4.68
CA ARG A 202 -5.64 5.75 5.96
C ARG A 202 -6.61 5.30 7.05
N ASP A 203 -7.90 5.36 6.77
CA ASP A 203 -8.96 5.11 7.76
C ASP A 203 -9.22 3.60 7.99
N ASN A 204 -8.90 2.72 7.03
CA ASN A 204 -9.29 1.30 7.08
C ASN A 204 -8.14 0.29 7.02
N SER A 205 -6.89 0.73 6.82
CA SER A 205 -5.72 -0.15 6.70
C SER A 205 -5.56 -1.16 7.85
N HIS A 206 -5.89 -0.75 9.07
CA HIS A 206 -5.84 -1.59 10.27
C HIS A 206 -6.84 -2.76 10.27
N ARG A 207 -7.82 -2.76 9.34
CA ARG A 207 -8.88 -3.79 9.21
C ARG A 207 -8.69 -4.69 7.98
N ILE A 208 -7.63 -4.45 7.19
CA ILE A 208 -7.37 -5.19 5.95
C ILE A 208 -7.01 -6.65 6.30
N PRO A 209 -7.79 -7.66 5.88
CA PRO A 209 -7.66 -8.99 6.46
C PRO A 209 -6.37 -9.73 6.10
N TRP A 210 -5.71 -9.34 5.02
CA TRP A 210 -4.43 -9.94 4.59
C TRP A 210 -3.20 -9.26 5.19
N ILE A 211 -3.37 -8.15 5.92
CA ILE A 211 -2.26 -7.47 6.59
C ILE A 211 -2.25 -7.90 8.05
N PRO A 212 -1.13 -8.45 8.57
CA PRO A 212 -1.04 -8.81 9.97
C PRO A 212 -1.09 -7.56 10.86
N PRO A 213 -1.53 -7.69 12.12
CA PRO A 213 -1.50 -6.61 13.09
C PRO A 213 -0.10 -5.95 13.17
N ARG A 214 -0.08 -4.62 13.33
CA ARG A 214 1.17 -3.86 13.48
C ARG A 214 1.97 -4.41 14.65
N GLY A 215 3.22 -4.78 14.39
CA GLY A 215 4.18 -5.17 15.41
C GLY A 215 5.19 -4.07 15.70
N ASP A 216 6.01 -4.31 16.73
CA ASP A 216 7.10 -3.44 17.16
C ASP A 216 8.48 -4.00 16.79
N GLY A 217 8.54 -5.12 16.07
CA GLY A 217 9.77 -5.85 15.74
C GLY A 217 10.21 -6.86 16.80
N SER A 218 9.47 -7.01 17.91
CA SER A 218 9.88 -7.91 18.99
C SER A 218 9.92 -9.39 18.56
N ARG A 219 9.00 -9.84 17.69
CA ARG A 219 9.06 -11.22 17.16
C ARG A 219 10.28 -11.41 16.28
N TYR A 220 10.58 -10.44 15.41
CA TYR A 220 11.79 -10.45 14.60
C TYR A 220 13.06 -10.49 15.47
N ASP A 221 13.14 -9.61 16.47
CA ASP A 221 14.30 -9.52 17.36
C ASP A 221 14.55 -10.84 18.11
N LEU A 222 13.49 -11.54 18.55
CA LEU A 222 13.61 -12.87 19.19
C LEU A 222 14.24 -13.91 18.26
N VAL A 223 13.96 -13.87 16.95
CA VAL A 223 14.55 -14.78 15.97
C VAL A 223 16.01 -14.42 15.72
N ILE A 224 16.29 -13.13 15.48
CA ILE A 224 17.65 -12.68 15.21
C ILE A 224 18.57 -12.90 16.40
N LYS A 225 18.11 -12.67 17.64
CA LYS A 225 18.91 -12.93 18.85
C LYS A 225 19.30 -14.40 19.05
N LYS A 226 18.57 -15.35 18.45
CA LYS A 226 18.97 -16.77 18.42
C LYS A 226 20.11 -17.04 17.43
N ILE A 227 20.22 -16.23 16.39
CA ILE A 227 21.25 -16.33 15.33
C ILE A 227 22.49 -15.53 15.73
N ASP A 228 22.30 -14.30 16.20
CA ASP A 228 23.31 -13.36 16.64
C ASP A 228 22.86 -12.66 17.94
N PRO A 229 23.37 -13.11 19.11
CA PRO A 229 23.02 -12.51 20.40
C PRO A 229 23.37 -11.03 20.55
N GLU A 230 24.34 -10.52 19.78
CA GLU A 230 24.82 -9.13 19.86
C GLU A 230 24.11 -8.20 18.86
N ALA A 231 23.28 -8.74 17.96
CA ALA A 231 22.55 -7.93 16.97
C ALA A 231 21.68 -6.86 17.64
N PRO A 232 21.67 -5.60 17.16
CA PRO A 232 20.83 -4.55 17.71
C PRO A 232 19.35 -4.88 17.50
N THR A 233 18.53 -4.57 18.50
CA THR A 233 17.07 -4.66 18.41
C THR A 233 16.53 -3.70 17.37
N THR A 234 15.34 -3.99 16.84
CA THR A 234 14.65 -3.13 15.88
C THR A 234 14.50 -1.70 16.42
N ARG A 235 14.18 -1.57 17.71
CA ARG A 235 14.09 -0.28 18.40
C ARG A 235 15.43 0.47 18.44
N GLU A 236 16.52 -0.21 18.80
CA GLU A 236 17.85 0.40 18.85
C GLU A 236 18.29 0.89 17.46
N GLN A 237 17.98 0.11 16.40
CA GLN A 237 18.26 0.52 15.03
C GLN A 237 17.51 1.82 14.67
N ILE A 238 16.20 1.89 14.92
CA ILE A 238 15.40 3.09 14.65
C ILE A 238 15.94 4.30 15.44
N GLU A 239 16.22 4.14 16.73
CA GLU A 239 16.75 5.22 17.57
C GLU A 239 18.13 5.71 17.08
N MET A 240 18.99 4.81 16.63
CA MET A 240 20.30 5.15 16.04
C MET A 240 20.11 6.02 14.80
N PHE A 241 19.28 5.61 13.85
CA PHE A 241 19.02 6.38 12.62
C PHE A 241 18.35 7.73 12.90
N ARG A 242 17.38 7.78 13.83
CA ARG A 242 16.79 9.06 14.29
C ARG A 242 17.86 9.99 14.84
N SER A 243 18.79 9.48 15.65
CA SER A 243 19.83 10.30 16.27
C SER A 243 20.81 10.89 15.25
N GLU A 244 21.18 10.13 14.23
CA GLU A 244 22.05 10.59 13.14
C GLU A 244 21.35 11.68 12.31
N ASN A 245 20.09 11.45 11.93
CA ASN A 245 19.30 12.42 11.16
C ASN A 245 18.96 13.70 11.94
N HIS A 246 18.63 13.59 13.24
CA HIS A 246 18.37 14.74 14.10
C HIS A 246 19.60 15.65 14.29
N VAL A 247 20.81 15.08 14.28
CA VAL A 247 22.05 15.84 14.46
C VAL A 247 22.39 16.66 13.21
N GLU A 248 22.06 16.15 12.01
CA GLU A 248 22.42 16.79 10.75
C GLU A 248 21.35 17.75 10.19
N ARG A 249 20.04 17.47 10.37
CA ARG A 249 19.03 17.98 9.40
C ARG A 249 17.82 18.70 9.99
N MET A 250 17.63 18.71 11.31
CA MET A 250 16.50 19.42 11.92
C MET A 250 16.80 20.90 12.17
N THR A 251 16.02 21.79 11.54
CA THR A 251 15.74 23.10 12.14
C THR A 251 15.22 22.90 13.58
N LYS A 252 15.71 23.70 14.53
CA LYS A 252 15.36 23.65 15.97
C LYS A 252 13.86 23.81 16.30
N TYR A 253 12.99 23.92 15.30
CA TYR A 253 11.58 24.12 15.50
C TYR A 253 10.89 22.78 15.79
N LYS A 254 10.71 22.50 17.09
CA LYS A 254 9.67 21.56 17.54
C LYS A 254 8.40 22.37 17.75
N PRO A 255 7.36 22.24 16.91
CA PRO A 255 6.07 22.80 17.25
C PRO A 255 5.62 22.18 18.58
N SER A 256 5.57 22.97 19.65
CA SER A 256 5.02 22.52 20.92
C SER A 256 3.57 22.99 20.99
N ILE A 257 2.64 22.06 20.99
CA ILE A 257 1.25 22.36 21.33
C ILE A 257 1.22 22.81 22.81
N ASP A 258 0.49 23.88 23.09
CA ASP A 258 0.26 24.32 24.48
C ASP A 258 -0.30 23.15 25.29
N SER A 259 0.25 22.91 26.49
CA SER A 259 -0.08 21.72 27.27
C SER A 259 -1.57 21.63 27.62
N ASN A 260 -2.29 22.76 27.72
CA ASN A 260 -3.73 22.73 27.93
C ASN A 260 -4.48 22.35 26.66
N LEU A 261 -4.02 22.81 25.50
CA LEU A 261 -4.55 22.39 24.20
C LEU A 261 -4.31 20.90 23.96
N ALA A 262 -3.10 20.40 24.26
CA ALA A 262 -2.76 18.99 24.15
C ALA A 262 -3.66 18.15 25.06
N ASN A 263 -3.82 18.54 26.33
CA ASN A 263 -4.73 17.87 27.26
C ASN A 263 -6.20 17.96 26.81
N LEU A 264 -6.62 19.07 26.20
CA LEU A 264 -7.95 19.22 25.63
C LEU A 264 -8.16 18.27 24.44
N PHE A 265 -7.19 18.16 23.53
CA PHE A 265 -7.24 17.19 22.44
C PHE A 265 -7.22 15.75 22.94
N SER A 266 -6.32 15.39 23.86
CA SER A 266 -6.27 14.05 24.47
C SER A 266 -7.52 13.68 25.27
N SER A 267 -8.28 14.67 25.76
CA SER A 267 -9.54 14.43 26.47
C SER A 267 -10.77 14.47 25.55
N ALA A 268 -10.68 15.17 24.42
CA ALA A 268 -11.73 15.21 23.39
C ALA A 268 -11.66 14.02 22.44
N ILE A 269 -10.45 13.53 22.16
CA ILE A 269 -10.21 12.24 21.54
C ILE A 269 -10.46 11.21 22.65
N SER A 270 -11.72 10.76 22.76
CA SER A 270 -11.89 9.40 23.27
C SER A 270 -11.08 8.54 22.31
N ASP A 271 -10.11 7.76 22.77
CA ASP A 271 -9.75 6.54 22.07
C ASP A 271 -10.96 5.63 22.29
N PRO A 272 -11.98 5.54 21.40
CA PRO A 272 -12.63 4.26 21.34
C PRO A 272 -11.46 3.31 21.08
N GLN A 273 -11.21 2.37 21.99
CA GLN A 273 -10.65 1.11 21.52
C GLN A 273 -11.59 0.71 20.39
N GLU A 274 -11.18 0.99 19.15
CA GLU A 274 -11.90 0.53 17.98
C GLU A 274 -12.12 -0.94 18.24
N THR A 275 -13.38 -1.29 18.37
CA THR A 275 -13.75 -2.65 18.71
C THR A 275 -13.22 -3.44 17.54
N SER A 276 -12.16 -4.21 17.77
CA SER A 276 -11.44 -4.88 16.70
C SER A 276 -12.48 -5.65 15.91
N ALA A 277 -12.67 -5.26 14.65
CA ALA A 277 -13.57 -5.97 13.76
C ALA A 277 -13.18 -7.45 13.82
N PRO A 278 -14.15 -8.38 13.85
CA PRO A 278 -13.83 -9.80 13.88
C PRO A 278 -12.86 -10.12 12.74
N GLN A 279 -11.64 -10.52 13.09
CA GLN A 279 -10.60 -10.76 12.10
C GLN A 279 -11.00 -11.99 11.29
N ILE A 280 -11.21 -11.79 9.99
CA ILE A 280 -11.52 -12.87 9.04
C ILE A 280 -10.38 -13.89 8.99
N VAL A 281 -9.15 -13.42 9.18
CA VAL A 281 -7.94 -14.24 9.32
C VAL A 281 -7.56 -14.33 10.79
N ASP A 282 -7.43 -15.55 11.32
CA ASP A 282 -6.89 -15.78 12.66
C ASP A 282 -5.37 -15.55 12.64
N TRP A 283 -4.92 -14.44 13.21
CA TRP A 283 -3.49 -14.11 13.33
C TRP A 283 -2.85 -14.70 14.60
N SER A 284 -3.60 -15.36 15.49
CA SER A 284 -3.07 -15.90 16.76
C SER A 284 -2.00 -16.99 16.57
N PHE A 285 -1.87 -17.54 15.36
CA PHE A 285 -0.78 -18.46 15.05
C PHE A 285 0.60 -17.81 15.13
N LEU A 286 0.68 -16.50 14.94
CA LEU A 286 1.93 -15.73 14.99
C LEU A 286 2.55 -15.74 16.39
N ASP A 287 1.71 -15.83 17.43
CA ASP A 287 2.13 -15.89 18.84
C ASP A 287 2.46 -17.30 19.32
N ARG A 288 2.01 -18.31 18.57
CA ARG A 288 2.11 -19.73 18.92
C ARG A 288 3.23 -20.46 18.19
N ASP A 289 3.94 -19.78 17.30
CA ASP A 289 4.94 -20.41 16.47
C ASP A 289 6.14 -20.89 17.31
N ASP A 290 6.58 -22.12 17.07
CA ASP A 290 7.78 -22.67 17.68
C ASP A 290 9.07 -22.23 16.94
N TRP A 291 8.88 -21.49 15.84
CA TRP A 291 9.92 -20.91 14.99
C TRP A 291 10.83 -21.98 14.37
N GLN A 292 10.32 -23.21 14.21
CA GLN A 292 11.01 -24.27 13.49
C GLN A 292 10.77 -24.13 11.98
N PRO A 293 11.77 -24.42 11.12
CA PRO A 293 11.56 -24.48 9.68
C PRO A 293 10.43 -25.48 9.33
N GLY A 294 9.45 -25.00 8.57
CA GLY A 294 8.31 -25.80 8.12
C GLY A 294 8.52 -26.37 6.72
N GLU A 295 7.47 -26.97 6.15
CA GLU A 295 7.45 -27.19 4.71
C GLU A 295 7.32 -25.84 3.98
N PRO A 296 8.11 -25.59 2.92
CA PRO A 296 7.96 -24.38 2.11
C PRO A 296 6.55 -24.24 1.54
N ALA A 297 6.08 -23.00 1.42
CA ALA A 297 4.81 -22.68 0.77
C ALA A 297 4.74 -23.21 -0.68
N ASP A 298 3.52 -23.47 -1.16
CA ASP A 298 3.30 -24.09 -2.47
C ASP A 298 3.81 -23.22 -3.63
N TRP A 299 3.76 -21.90 -3.50
CA TRP A 299 4.32 -21.00 -4.51
C TRP A 299 5.85 -21.12 -4.58
N VAL A 300 6.54 -21.31 -3.44
CA VAL A 300 7.98 -21.54 -3.38
C VAL A 300 8.31 -22.87 -4.08
N LYS A 301 7.57 -23.93 -3.74
CA LYS A 301 7.70 -25.25 -4.40
C LYS A 301 7.51 -25.16 -5.92
N LYS A 302 6.53 -24.37 -6.40
CA LYS A 302 6.30 -24.14 -7.83
C LYS A 302 7.47 -23.39 -8.48
N GLN A 303 8.00 -22.36 -7.83
CA GLN A 303 9.11 -21.57 -8.35
C GLN A 303 10.42 -22.39 -8.41
N ILE A 304 10.69 -23.21 -7.39
CA ILE A 304 11.79 -24.20 -7.39
C ILE A 304 11.68 -25.10 -8.63
N ARG A 305 10.51 -25.73 -8.83
CA ARG A 305 10.27 -26.61 -10.00
C ARG A 305 10.43 -25.89 -11.34
N MET A 306 10.06 -24.60 -11.40
CA MET A 306 10.23 -23.80 -12.61
C MET A 306 11.71 -23.62 -12.93
N PHE A 307 12.54 -23.31 -11.95
CA PHE A 307 13.99 -23.16 -12.13
C PHE A 307 14.66 -24.51 -12.45
N GLU A 308 14.28 -25.59 -11.78
CA GLU A 308 14.80 -26.94 -12.06
C GLU A 308 14.60 -27.37 -13.51
N ARG A 309 13.46 -27.01 -14.13
CA ARG A 309 13.14 -27.34 -15.53
C ARG A 309 14.04 -26.65 -16.56
N MET A 310 14.70 -25.57 -16.19
CA MET A 310 15.50 -24.77 -17.12
C MET A 310 16.94 -25.31 -17.27
N GLY A 311 17.31 -26.45 -16.66
CA GLY A 311 18.65 -27.08 -16.73
C GLY A 311 19.52 -26.91 -15.46
N ASP A 312 20.69 -27.54 -15.42
CA ASP A 312 21.61 -27.50 -14.26
C ASP A 312 22.81 -26.57 -14.53
N ASN A 313 23.00 -25.57 -13.67
CA ASN A 313 24.14 -24.66 -13.65
C ASN A 313 24.43 -24.29 -12.17
N GLU A 314 25.70 -24.11 -11.82
CA GLU A 314 26.18 -23.79 -10.47
C GLU A 314 25.48 -22.56 -9.87
N LEU A 315 25.38 -21.47 -10.65
CA LEU A 315 24.65 -20.25 -10.28
C LEU A 315 23.18 -20.54 -9.91
N ARG A 316 22.53 -21.49 -10.60
CA ARG A 316 21.13 -21.85 -10.32
C ARG A 316 21.00 -22.67 -9.06
N ARG A 317 21.99 -23.53 -8.75
CA ARG A 317 22.00 -24.30 -7.50
C ARG A 317 22.09 -23.36 -6.30
N GLU A 318 22.94 -22.34 -6.38
CA GLU A 318 23.03 -21.27 -5.39
C GLU A 318 21.72 -20.50 -5.26
N MET A 319 21.07 -20.11 -6.37
CA MET A 319 19.77 -19.44 -6.33
C MET A 319 18.66 -20.30 -5.71
N LEU A 320 18.65 -21.61 -6.00
CA LEU A 320 17.67 -22.55 -5.44
C LEU A 320 17.88 -22.73 -3.92
N GLU A 321 19.14 -22.83 -3.48
CA GLU A 321 19.49 -22.93 -2.07
C GLU A 321 19.16 -21.63 -1.32
N ASP A 322 19.47 -20.48 -1.90
CA ASP A 322 19.10 -19.16 -1.38
C ASP A 322 17.57 -19.01 -1.26
N MET A 323 16.82 -19.35 -2.31
CA MET A 323 15.36 -19.28 -2.28
C MET A 323 14.75 -20.24 -1.23
N PHE A 324 15.29 -21.45 -1.08
CA PHE A 324 14.86 -22.37 -0.02
C PHE A 324 15.17 -21.79 1.37
N ASN A 325 16.38 -21.27 1.57
CA ASN A 325 16.81 -20.72 2.86
C ASN A 325 16.03 -19.47 3.25
N ARG A 326 15.71 -18.59 2.28
CA ARG A 326 14.88 -17.40 2.51
C ARG A 326 13.46 -17.76 2.90
N HIS A 327 12.87 -18.76 2.24
CA HIS A 327 11.44 -19.06 2.40
C HIS A 327 11.14 -20.31 3.25
N ARG A 328 12.11 -20.86 3.99
CA ARG A 328 11.90 -22.03 4.85
C ARG A 328 10.98 -21.79 6.05
N TRP A 329 10.74 -20.52 6.38
CA TRP A 329 9.79 -20.08 7.42
C TRP A 329 8.48 -19.55 6.84
N THR A 330 8.39 -19.47 5.52
CA THR A 330 7.19 -19.01 4.82
C THR A 330 6.12 -20.10 4.87
N ARG A 331 4.97 -19.76 5.48
CA ARG A 331 3.87 -20.70 5.68
C ARG A 331 2.99 -20.81 4.44
N ASN A 332 2.50 -22.02 4.15
CA ASN A 332 1.54 -22.19 3.07
C ASN A 332 0.20 -21.54 3.43
N ILE A 333 -0.36 -20.76 2.51
CA ILE A 333 -1.70 -20.20 2.62
C ILE A 333 -2.61 -21.08 1.76
N PRO A 334 -3.51 -21.88 2.35
CA PRO A 334 -4.37 -22.76 1.56
C PRO A 334 -5.37 -21.91 0.76
N PRO A 335 -5.64 -22.26 -0.52
CA PRO A 335 -6.66 -21.59 -1.29
C PRO A 335 -8.05 -21.82 -0.67
N PRO A 336 -8.93 -20.81 -0.70
CA PRO A 336 -10.31 -20.98 -0.27
C PRO A 336 -11.08 -21.88 -1.24
N SER A 337 -12.34 -22.15 -0.90
CA SER A 337 -13.22 -22.92 -1.79
C SER A 337 -13.40 -22.22 -3.14
N ALA A 338 -13.72 -22.98 -4.21
CA ALA A 338 -13.86 -22.43 -5.55
C ALA A 338 -14.77 -21.18 -5.55
N PRO A 339 -14.39 -20.09 -6.27
CA PRO A 339 -15.13 -18.84 -6.21
C PRO A 339 -16.59 -19.02 -6.65
N LYS A 340 -17.49 -18.16 -6.15
CA LYS A 340 -18.94 -18.23 -6.44
C LYS A 340 -19.27 -18.16 -7.93
N ARG A 341 -18.50 -17.38 -8.70
CA ARG A 341 -18.56 -17.29 -10.17
C ARG A 341 -17.16 -17.51 -10.75
N TYR A 342 -16.79 -18.79 -10.85
CA TYR A 342 -15.57 -19.23 -11.54
C TYR A 342 -15.95 -20.27 -12.58
N ASP A 343 -15.80 -19.92 -13.86
CA ASP A 343 -15.80 -20.89 -14.95
C ASP A 343 -14.38 -20.95 -15.54
N PRO A 344 -13.65 -22.08 -15.41
CA PRO A 344 -12.31 -22.22 -15.97
C PRO A 344 -12.26 -22.17 -17.50
N ASN A 345 -13.40 -22.17 -18.19
CA ASN A 345 -13.51 -22.08 -19.64
C ASN A 345 -14.02 -20.71 -20.11
N GLU A 346 -14.41 -19.83 -19.20
CA GLU A 346 -14.83 -18.47 -19.52
C GLU A 346 -13.57 -17.60 -19.61
N PRO A 347 -13.40 -16.82 -20.70
CA PRO A 347 -12.25 -15.93 -20.81
C PRO A 347 -12.23 -14.95 -19.63
N PRO A 348 -11.05 -14.48 -19.20
CA PRO A 348 -10.95 -13.53 -18.09
C PRO A 348 -11.93 -12.37 -18.34
N PHE A 349 -12.77 -12.08 -17.35
CA PHE A 349 -13.78 -11.03 -17.43
C PHE A 349 -13.07 -9.73 -17.80
N THR A 350 -13.28 -9.30 -19.04
CA THR A 350 -12.88 -7.99 -19.51
C THR A 350 -14.07 -7.10 -19.17
N PRO A 351 -13.98 -6.22 -18.17
CA PRO A 351 -15.09 -5.33 -17.86
C PRO A 351 -15.47 -4.58 -19.13
N PRO A 352 -16.73 -4.69 -19.59
CA PRO A 352 -17.15 -3.94 -20.76
C PRO A 352 -17.06 -2.45 -20.39
N ASP A 353 -16.32 -1.69 -21.20
CA ASP A 353 -16.16 -0.24 -21.15
C ASP A 353 -15.35 0.32 -19.96
N LEU A 354 -14.02 0.24 -20.05
CA LEU A 354 -13.12 1.14 -19.29
C LEU A 354 -12.30 2.08 -20.21
N LEU A 355 -12.20 1.80 -21.52
CA LEU A 355 -11.77 2.75 -22.55
C LEU A 355 -12.50 2.39 -23.84
N GLY A 356 -13.09 3.38 -24.53
CA GLY A 356 -13.85 3.16 -25.75
C GLY A 356 -13.01 2.45 -26.82
N ASP A 357 -13.65 1.48 -27.50
CA ASP A 357 -13.14 0.76 -28.66
C ASP A 357 -12.27 1.66 -29.56
N VAL A 358 -10.96 1.46 -29.50
CA VAL A 358 -10.11 1.75 -30.65
C VAL A 358 -10.03 0.44 -31.42
N ASP A 359 -10.80 0.41 -32.50
CA ASP A 359 -10.90 -0.66 -33.48
C ASP A 359 -9.49 -1.07 -33.95
N ASP A 360 -9.01 -2.24 -33.51
CA ASP A 360 -7.73 -2.87 -33.89
C ASP A 360 -7.73 -3.38 -35.36
N ASN A 361 -8.41 -2.67 -36.26
CA ASN A 361 -8.65 -3.09 -37.64
C ASN A 361 -7.83 -2.34 -38.71
N ASP A 362 -6.89 -1.47 -38.35
CA ASP A 362 -6.07 -0.70 -39.32
C ASP A 362 -4.57 -1.08 -39.32
N LEU A 363 -4.23 -2.33 -38.97
CA LEU A 363 -2.89 -2.89 -39.21
C LEU A 363 -2.94 -4.08 -40.17
N ASP A 364 -3.61 -3.90 -41.31
CA ASP A 364 -3.26 -4.60 -42.54
C ASP A 364 -3.54 -3.67 -43.73
N GLU A 365 -2.53 -3.50 -44.60
CA GLU A 365 -2.51 -2.73 -45.87
C GLU A 365 -2.10 -1.24 -45.81
N THR A 366 -0.79 -0.94 -45.79
CA THR A 366 -0.06 -0.37 -46.96
C THR A 366 1.44 -0.19 -46.73
#